data_AF-A0AA47EKG1-F1
#
_entry.id   AF-A0AA47EKG1-F1
#
_cell.length_a   1.000
_cell.length_b   1.000
_cell.length_c   1.000
_cell.angle_alpha   90.00
_cell.angle_beta   90.00
_cell.angle_gamma   90.00
#
_symmetry.space_group_name_H-M   'P 1'
#
loop_
_entity.id
_entity.type
_entity.pdbx_description
1 polymer ?
#
loop_
_entity_poly.entity_id
_entity_poly.type
_entity_poly.pdbx_seq_one_letter_code
_entity_poly.pdbx_strand_id
1 'polypeptide(L)'
;MFFMESTGVYHLTLFHFLKDKKFETFVINPLVTNCNKNKNIRKVKNDRNDALSIAQLGKFQDIKVSSDSDIEIFTLKLLVRDYYKLIDTRSGFKKKLSNSLYISFSGYKKVFSNTCGLVSIKILKKYPTPQAVISAQNKFIING
;
A
#
# COMPACT_ATOMS: atom_id res chain seq x y z
N MET A 1 -3.26 31.42 9.92
CA MET A 1 -4.12 30.23 9.85
C MET A 1 -4.11 29.65 8.44
N PHE A 2 -3.83 28.36 8.31
CA PHE A 2 -3.80 27.61 7.05
C PHE A 2 -4.84 26.49 7.07
N PHE A 3 -5.51 26.27 5.94
CA PHE A 3 -6.48 25.20 5.76
C PHE A 3 -6.06 24.32 4.60
N MET A 4 -6.18 23.01 4.79
CA MET A 4 -5.89 22.04 3.74
C MET A 4 -6.90 20.90 3.72
N GLU A 5 -7.16 20.37 2.53
CA GLU A 5 -8.01 19.22 2.32
C GLU A 5 -7.23 17.93 2.59
N SER A 6 -7.85 16.94 3.24
CA SER A 6 -7.20 15.63 3.47
C SER A 6 -7.09 14.81 2.17
N THR A 7 -6.09 15.10 1.35
CA THR A 7 -5.83 14.47 0.03
C THR A 7 -4.75 13.39 0.08
N GLY A 8 -4.98 12.34 0.87
CA GLY A 8 -4.03 11.21 0.97
C GLY A 8 -2.71 11.57 1.66
N VAL A 9 -1.58 11.05 1.21
CA VAL A 9 -0.30 11.22 1.94
C VAL A 9 0.33 12.61 1.78
N TYR A 10 -0.01 13.36 0.72
CA TYR A 10 0.68 14.60 0.36
C TYR A 10 0.35 15.77 1.29
N HIS A 11 -0.91 15.88 1.75
CA HIS A 11 -1.29 16.95 2.67
C HIS A 11 -0.58 16.85 4.02
N LEU A 12 -0.21 15.64 4.44
CA LEU A 12 0.39 15.38 5.77
C LEU A 12 1.81 15.94 5.87
N THR A 13 2.63 15.77 4.84
CA THR A 13 3.99 16.34 4.83
C THR A 13 3.95 17.85 5.00
N LEU A 14 3.05 18.53 4.27
CA LEU A 14 2.87 19.98 4.38
C LEU A 14 2.26 20.37 5.74
N PHE A 15 1.28 19.60 6.24
CA PHE A 15 0.68 19.80 7.55
C PHE A 15 1.72 19.79 8.67
N HIS A 16 2.56 18.76 8.71
CA HIS A 16 3.61 18.61 9.70
C HIS A 16 4.67 19.71 9.59
N PHE A 17 5.13 20.02 8.38
CA PHE A 17 6.08 21.12 8.16
C PHE A 17 5.55 22.45 8.73
N LEU A 18 4.27 22.76 8.48
CA LEU A 18 3.65 23.99 8.97
C LEU A 18 3.44 23.96 10.51
N LYS A 19 3.04 22.82 11.08
CA LYS A 19 2.93 22.63 12.54
C LYS A 19 4.28 22.79 13.24
N ASP A 20 5.35 22.23 12.69
CA ASP A 20 6.72 22.35 13.22
C ASP A 20 7.18 23.81 13.23
N LYS A 21 6.80 24.58 12.22
CA LYS A 21 7.01 26.03 12.14
C LYS A 21 6.04 26.85 13.01
N LYS A 22 5.25 26.19 13.86
CA LYS A 22 4.28 26.79 14.78
C LYS A 22 3.17 27.59 14.07
N PHE A 23 2.88 27.26 12.82
CA PHE A 23 1.72 27.81 12.14
C PHE A 23 0.45 27.08 12.57
N GLU A 24 -0.62 27.86 12.73
CA GLU A 24 -1.96 27.33 12.96
C GLU A 24 -2.50 26.70 11.67
N THR A 25 -2.54 25.38 11.64
CA THR A 25 -2.98 24.55 10.51
C THR A 25 -4.15 23.65 10.85
N PHE A 26 -5.10 23.56 9.92
CA PHE A 26 -6.32 22.78 10.05
C PHE A 26 -6.53 21.88 8.83
N VAL A 27 -6.98 20.65 9.08
CA VAL A 27 -7.34 19.69 8.03
C VAL A 27 -8.86 19.61 7.91
N ILE A 28 -9.36 19.77 6.68
CA ILE A 28 -10.77 19.67 6.31
C ILE A 28 -11.01 18.31 5.65
N ASN A 29 -12.09 17.63 6.06
CA ASN A 29 -12.54 16.39 5.45
C ASN A 29 -12.90 16.61 3.97
N PRO A 30 -12.41 15.77 3.02
CA PRO A 30 -12.70 15.91 1.59
C PRO A 30 -14.19 15.87 1.24
N LEU A 31 -15.03 15.26 2.08
CA LEU A 31 -16.48 15.27 1.90
C LEU A 31 -17.03 16.70 2.04
N VAL A 32 -16.52 17.49 2.98
CA VAL A 32 -16.99 18.86 3.24
C VAL A 32 -16.55 19.82 2.15
N THR A 33 -15.30 19.70 1.69
CA THR A 33 -14.77 20.47 0.55
C THR A 33 -15.55 20.12 -0.72
N ASN A 34 -15.81 18.84 -1.00
CA ASN A 34 -16.56 18.41 -2.19
C ASN A 34 -18.02 18.90 -2.18
N CYS A 35 -18.71 18.86 -1.04
CA CYS A 35 -20.06 19.41 -0.91
C CYS A 35 -20.11 20.91 -1.22
N ASN A 36 -19.09 21.68 -0.81
CA ASN A 36 -19.02 23.11 -1.10
C ASN A 36 -18.58 23.43 -2.54
N LYS A 37 -17.73 22.61 -3.16
CA LYS A 37 -17.31 22.75 -4.56
C LYS A 37 -18.48 22.60 -5.55
N ASN A 38 -19.52 21.84 -5.19
CA ASN A 38 -20.72 21.64 -6.01
C ASN A 38 -21.69 22.84 -6.06
N LYS A 39 -21.37 23.98 -5.43
CA LYS A 39 -22.17 25.22 -5.52
C LYS A 39 -21.98 25.97 -6.84
N ASN A 40 -20.92 25.69 -7.60
CA ASN A 40 -20.60 26.37 -8.86
C ASN A 40 -21.09 25.55 -10.08
N ILE A 41 -21.75 26.22 -11.04
CA ILE A 41 -22.39 25.63 -12.23
C ILE A 41 -21.38 24.97 -13.20
N ARG A 42 -20.09 25.37 -13.18
CA ARG A 42 -19.02 24.78 -13.99
C ARG A 42 -17.90 24.24 -13.10
N LYS A 43 -17.53 22.96 -13.31
CA LYS A 43 -16.32 22.37 -12.72
C LYS A 43 -15.07 22.93 -13.42
N VAL A 44 -14.48 23.96 -12.84
CA VAL A 44 -13.13 24.43 -13.24
C VAL A 44 -12.16 23.96 -12.17
N LYS A 45 -11.45 22.85 -12.45
CA LYS A 45 -10.45 22.29 -11.54
C LYS A 45 -9.11 22.96 -11.80
N ASN A 46 -8.72 23.88 -10.92
CA ASN A 46 -7.42 24.53 -10.91
C ASN A 46 -7.03 24.78 -9.45
N ASP A 47 -5.79 24.43 -9.09
CA ASP A 47 -5.26 24.49 -7.72
C ASP A 47 -5.46 25.87 -7.06
N ARG A 48 -5.40 26.95 -7.86
CA ARG A 48 -5.68 28.31 -7.37
C ARG A 48 -7.11 28.49 -6.85
N ASN A 49 -8.09 27.95 -7.58
CA ASN A 49 -9.50 28.04 -7.19
C ASN A 49 -9.82 27.09 -6.03
N ASP A 50 -9.19 25.92 -6.00
CA ASP A 50 -9.31 24.97 -4.88
C ASP A 50 -8.76 25.60 -3.59
N ALA A 51 -7.58 26.23 -3.62
CA ALA A 51 -7.01 26.93 -2.47
C ALA A 51 -7.91 28.08 -1.97
N LEU A 52 -8.45 28.89 -2.89
CA LEU A 52 -9.37 29.98 -2.54
C LEU A 52 -10.67 29.46 -1.90
N SER A 53 -11.23 28.39 -2.47
CA SER A 53 -12.45 27.76 -1.94
C SER A 53 -12.23 27.20 -0.54
N ILE A 54 -11.11 26.50 -0.31
CA ILE A 54 -10.73 25.97 1.02
C ILE A 54 -10.52 27.11 2.03
N ALA A 55 -9.87 28.20 1.63
CA ALA A 55 -9.65 29.36 2.50
C ALA A 55 -10.96 30.07 2.88
N GLN A 56 -11.87 30.27 1.91
CA GLN A 56 -13.19 30.83 2.17
C GLN A 56 -14.02 29.91 3.08
N LEU A 57 -13.95 28.61 2.82
CA LEU A 57 -14.62 27.58 3.58
C LEU A 57 -14.18 27.61 5.06
N GLY A 58 -12.88 27.63 5.33
CA GLY A 58 -12.35 27.71 6.69
C GLY A 58 -12.54 29.07 7.38
N LYS A 59 -12.67 30.17 6.61
CA LYS A 59 -12.84 31.53 7.18
C LYS A 59 -14.29 31.86 7.56
N PHE A 60 -15.27 31.34 6.83
CA PHE A 60 -16.66 31.80 6.91
C PHE A 60 -17.68 30.74 7.31
N GLN A 61 -17.28 29.47 7.45
CA GLN A 61 -18.18 28.40 7.89
C GLN A 61 -17.67 27.77 9.18
N ASP A 62 -18.59 27.52 10.12
CA ASP A 62 -18.33 26.70 11.31
C ASP A 62 -18.21 25.23 10.89
N ILE A 63 -17.00 24.81 10.54
CA ILE A 63 -16.72 23.47 10.07
C ILE A 63 -15.93 22.72 11.12
N LYS A 64 -16.28 21.45 11.33
CA LYS A 64 -15.44 20.51 12.07
C LYS A 64 -14.11 20.32 11.33
N VAL A 65 -13.09 21.01 11.80
CA VAL A 65 -11.71 20.85 11.39
C VAL A 65 -10.98 19.93 12.35
N SER A 66 -10.06 19.12 11.83
CA SER A 66 -9.15 18.33 12.66
C SER A 66 -7.86 19.13 12.85
N SER A 67 -7.53 19.47 14.09
CA SER A 67 -6.28 20.15 14.46
C SER A 67 -5.15 19.18 14.78
N ASP A 68 -5.51 17.95 15.16
CA ASP A 68 -4.60 16.89 15.55
C ASP A 68 -4.76 15.70 14.61
N SER A 69 -3.73 15.49 13.80
CA SER A 69 -3.47 14.18 13.23
C SER A 69 -2.38 13.54 14.07
N ASP A 70 -2.75 12.59 14.93
CA ASP A 70 -1.77 11.79 15.65
C ASP A 70 -0.91 11.04 14.64
N ILE A 71 0.35 11.47 14.51
CA ILE A 71 1.37 10.87 13.64
C ILE A 71 1.40 9.36 13.87
N GLU A 72 1.22 8.93 15.12
CA GLU A 72 1.16 7.53 15.52
C GLU A 72 0.01 6.78 14.87
N ILE A 73 -1.23 7.31 14.92
CA ILE A 73 -2.40 6.70 14.28
C ILE A 73 -2.20 6.64 12.76
N PHE A 74 -1.64 7.69 12.16
CA PHE A 74 -1.36 7.71 10.73
C PHE A 74 -0.30 6.66 10.35
N THR A 75 0.80 6.60 11.10
CA THR A 75 1.89 5.64 10.89
C THR A 75 1.37 4.22 11.04
N LEU A 76 0.52 3.97 12.03
CA LEU A 76 -0.13 2.69 12.21
C LEU A 76 -0.99 2.30 10.99
N LYS A 77 -1.81 3.23 10.47
CA LYS A 77 -2.60 2.98 9.25
C LYS A 77 -1.71 2.67 8.04
N LEU A 78 -0.56 3.36 7.90
CA LEU A 78 0.40 3.08 6.84
C LEU A 78 0.98 1.67 6.96
N LEU A 79 1.44 1.29 8.15
CA LEU A 79 2.00 -0.04 8.43
C LEU A 79 1.00 -1.16 8.14
N VAL A 80 -0.27 -1.00 8.54
CA VAL A 80 -1.33 -1.97 8.24
C VAL A 80 -1.54 -2.09 6.72
N ARG A 81 -1.58 -0.97 6.00
CA ARG A 81 -1.73 -0.99 4.54
C ARG A 81 -0.55 -1.71 3.88
N ASP A 82 0.67 -1.45 4.31
CA ASP A 82 1.86 -2.08 3.74
C ASP A 82 1.95 -3.57 4.09
N TYR A 83 1.52 -3.97 5.29
CA TYR A 83 1.34 -5.37 5.65
C TYR A 83 0.43 -6.10 4.65
N TYR A 84 -0.76 -5.57 4.36
CA TYR A 84 -1.67 -6.21 3.41
C TYR A 84 -1.09 -6.30 1.99
N LYS A 85 -0.40 -5.24 1.53
CA LYS A 85 0.33 -5.28 0.24
C LYS A 85 1.37 -6.41 0.20
N LEU A 86 2.11 -6.63 1.29
CA LEU A 86 3.09 -7.71 1.37
C LEU A 86 2.42 -9.09 1.37
N ILE A 87 1.28 -9.24 2.05
CA ILE A 87 0.48 -10.47 2.04
C ILE A 87 -0.02 -10.80 0.64
N ASP A 88 -0.51 -9.81 -0.10
CA ASP A 88 -0.97 -9.96 -1.48
C ASP A 88 0.18 -10.30 -2.43
N THR A 89 1.31 -9.60 -2.27
CA THR A 89 2.54 -9.85 -3.05
C THR A 89 3.04 -11.28 -2.83
N ARG A 90 3.10 -11.74 -1.57
CA ARG A 90 3.46 -13.11 -1.23
C ARG A 90 2.52 -14.12 -1.89
N SER A 91 1.21 -13.88 -1.84
CA SER A 91 0.22 -14.74 -2.47
C SER A 91 0.37 -14.77 -4.00
N GLY A 92 0.69 -13.63 -4.61
CA GLY A 92 1.04 -13.50 -6.02
C GLY A 92 2.26 -14.36 -6.40
N PHE A 93 3.34 -14.30 -5.63
CA PHE A 93 4.52 -15.14 -5.87
C PHE A 93 4.23 -16.64 -5.74
N LYS A 94 3.44 -17.06 -4.74
CA LYS A 94 3.02 -18.47 -4.60
C LYS A 94 2.27 -18.98 -5.83
N LYS A 95 1.36 -18.16 -6.37
CA LYS A 95 0.60 -18.48 -7.59
C LYS A 95 1.52 -18.56 -8.80
N LYS A 96 2.40 -17.58 -8.99
CA LYS A 96 3.39 -17.56 -10.09
C LYS A 96 4.25 -18.83 -10.07
N LEU A 97 4.84 -19.15 -8.92
CA LEU A 97 5.65 -20.37 -8.77
C LEU A 97 4.84 -21.63 -9.08
N SER A 98 3.63 -21.73 -8.55
CA SER A 98 2.76 -22.88 -8.80
C SER A 98 2.43 -23.06 -10.28
N ASN A 99 2.18 -21.96 -11.00
CA ASN A 99 1.91 -22.01 -12.44
C ASN A 99 3.15 -22.39 -13.24
N SER A 100 4.32 -21.82 -12.92
CA SER A 100 5.58 -22.20 -13.56
C SER A 100 5.87 -23.69 -13.39
N LEU A 101 5.72 -24.21 -12.16
CA LEU A 101 5.89 -25.64 -11.88
C LEU A 101 4.87 -26.50 -12.62
N TYR A 102 3.62 -26.07 -12.73
CA TYR A 102 2.61 -26.82 -13.48
C TYR A 102 3.02 -27.00 -14.96
N ILE A 103 3.62 -25.98 -15.57
CA ILE A 103 4.03 -26.00 -16.98
C ILE A 103 5.33 -26.78 -17.20
N SER A 104 6.37 -26.52 -16.40
CA SER A 104 7.72 -27.07 -16.65
C SER A 104 8.09 -28.28 -15.78
N PHE A 105 7.34 -28.54 -14.70
CA PHE A 105 7.64 -29.58 -13.71
C PHE A 105 6.35 -30.16 -13.10
N SER A 106 5.42 -30.61 -13.95
CA SER A 106 4.05 -30.97 -13.57
C SER A 106 3.93 -32.04 -12.45
N GLY A 107 4.90 -32.95 -12.33
CA GLY A 107 4.95 -33.97 -11.28
C GLY A 107 5.31 -33.45 -9.88
N TYR A 108 5.81 -32.21 -9.76
CA TYR A 108 6.38 -31.67 -8.53
C TYR A 108 5.38 -31.59 -7.37
N LYS A 109 4.12 -31.22 -7.66
CA LYS A 109 3.04 -31.14 -6.66
C LYS A 109 2.64 -32.50 -6.07
N LYS A 110 2.95 -33.61 -6.74
CA LYS A 110 2.70 -34.96 -6.21
C LYS A 110 3.68 -35.32 -5.08
N VAL A 111 4.87 -34.70 -5.09
CA VAL A 111 5.93 -34.95 -4.10
C VAL A 111 5.85 -33.94 -2.95
N PHE A 112 5.60 -32.67 -3.25
CA PHE A 112 5.51 -31.61 -2.25
C PHE A 112 4.09 -31.05 -2.16
N SER A 113 3.39 -31.36 -1.08
CA SER A 113 2.09 -30.77 -0.75
C SER A 113 2.18 -29.24 -0.56
N ASN A 114 3.29 -28.75 -0.01
CA ASN A 114 3.63 -27.33 0.08
C ASN A 114 4.83 -26.97 -0.81
N THR A 115 4.55 -26.49 -2.02
CA THR A 115 5.57 -26.07 -3.01
C THR A 115 6.40 -24.87 -2.57
N CYS A 116 5.92 -24.10 -1.59
CA CYS A 116 6.62 -22.95 -1.01
C CYS A 116 7.22 -23.26 0.36
N GLY A 117 7.26 -24.53 0.77
CA GLY A 117 7.91 -24.96 2.00
C GLY A 117 9.42 -24.86 1.92
N LEU A 118 10.10 -24.81 3.07
CA LEU A 118 11.55 -24.63 3.15
C LEU A 118 12.32 -25.68 2.35
N VAL A 119 11.98 -26.97 2.50
CA VAL A 119 12.61 -28.08 1.77
C VAL A 119 12.35 -27.96 0.28
N SER A 120 11.11 -27.67 -0.10
CA SER A 120 10.69 -27.50 -1.49
C SER A 120 11.47 -26.38 -2.19
N ILE A 121 11.57 -25.21 -1.55
CA ILE A 121 12.34 -24.07 -2.06
C ILE A 121 13.84 -24.41 -2.13
N LYS A 122 14.41 -25.08 -1.13
CA LYS A 122 15.83 -25.51 -1.17
C LYS A 122 16.11 -26.42 -2.37
N ILE A 123 15.22 -27.37 -2.65
CA ILE A 123 15.34 -28.29 -3.78
C ILE A 123 15.21 -27.52 -5.10
N LEU A 124 14.20 -26.68 -5.26
CA LEU A 124 14.02 -25.89 -6.49
C LEU A 124 15.17 -24.92 -6.77
N LYS A 125 15.81 -24.38 -5.72
CA LYS A 125 17.02 -23.56 -5.86
C LYS A 125 18.21 -24.35 -6.39
N LYS A 126 18.34 -25.64 -6.03
CA LYS A 126 19.45 -26.49 -6.44
C LYS A 126 19.17 -27.24 -7.74
N TYR A 127 17.92 -27.64 -7.96
CA TYR A 127 17.45 -28.44 -9.09
C TYR A 127 16.12 -27.86 -9.61
N PRO A 128 16.18 -26.79 -10.43
CA PRO A 128 14.98 -26.07 -10.87
C PRO A 128 14.15 -26.81 -11.93
N THR A 129 14.70 -27.85 -12.57
CA THR A 129 14.04 -28.60 -13.64
C THR A 129 13.99 -30.10 -13.34
N PRO A 130 13.06 -30.86 -13.94
CA PRO A 130 13.00 -32.31 -13.79
C PRO A 130 14.31 -32.99 -14.17
N GLN A 131 14.95 -32.55 -15.25
CA GLN A 131 16.23 -33.08 -15.73
C GLN A 131 17.36 -32.85 -14.72
N ALA A 132 17.41 -31.68 -14.08
CA ALA A 132 18.39 -31.38 -13.03
C ALA A 132 18.22 -32.27 -11.80
N VAL A 133 16.98 -32.67 -11.48
CA VAL A 133 16.71 -33.63 -10.40
C VAL A 133 17.16 -35.03 -10.79
N ILE A 134 16.90 -35.47 -12.03
CA ILE A 134 17.30 -36.80 -12.53
C ILE A 134 18.82 -36.93 -12.62
N SER A 135 19.52 -35.87 -13.04
CA SER A 135 21.00 -35.86 -13.14
C SER A 135 21.69 -35.77 -11.78
N ALA A 136 20.98 -35.39 -10.72
CA ALA A 136 21.50 -35.41 -9.36
C ALA A 136 21.58 -36.85 -8.85
N GLN A 137 22.73 -37.51 -9.03
CA GLN A 137 22.99 -38.86 -8.53
C GLN A 137 22.67 -39.02 -7.02
N ASN A 138 22.25 -40.23 -6.66
CA ASN A 138 21.68 -40.76 -5.40
C ASN A 138 22.33 -40.43 -4.03
N LYS A 139 23.20 -39.42 -3.88
CA LYS A 139 24.00 -39.26 -2.65
C LYS A 139 23.45 -38.33 -1.56
N PHE A 140 22.28 -37.70 -1.70
CA PHE A 140 21.83 -36.71 -0.69
C PHE A 140 20.30 -36.60 -0.44
N ILE A 141 19.50 -37.63 -0.74
CA ILE A 141 18.03 -37.58 -0.54
C ILE A 141 17.58 -38.38 0.70
N ILE A 142 18.39 -38.58 1.75
CA ILE A 142 17.88 -39.28 2.96
C ILE A 142 18.47 -38.80 4.31
N ASN A 143 19.13 -37.64 4.39
CA ASN A 143 19.49 -37.07 5.70
C ASN A 143 18.76 -35.73 5.89
N GLY A 144 17.45 -35.86 6.13
CA GLY A 144 16.61 -34.81 6.71
C GLY A 144 16.46 -35.06 8.20
#